data_AF-A0A835PLW6-F1
#
_entry.id   AF-A0A835PLW6-F1
#
_cell.length_a   1.000
_cell.length_b   1.000
_cell.length_c   1.000
_cell.angle_alpha   90.00
_cell.angle_beta   90.00
_cell.angle_gamma   90.00
#
_symmetry.space_group_name_H-M   'P 1'
#
loop_
_entity.id
_entity.type
_entity.pdbx_description
1 polymer ?
#
loop_
_entity_poly.entity_id
_entity_poly.type
_entity_poly.pdbx_seq_one_letter_code
_entity_poly.pdbx_strand_id
1 'polypeptide(L)'
;MGPMAERESFEDNQNDGNGGIGFLEVKGRDPDRWRRDPLGNIIFRKLVGCPGCLCHDYDHIVPFSKGGKSTLENCQVLQATVNRSKGNKIEVSKSELIHKSAYCRVSGRDMDLLELAAYGNVRRAQDSGGCNIQ
;
A
#
# COMPACT_ATOMS: atom_id res chain seq x y z
N MET A 1 8.02 20.98 -8.66
CA MET A 1 6.79 20.18 -8.88
C MET A 1 6.44 19.49 -7.58
N GLY A 2 5.18 19.56 -7.15
CA GLY A 2 4.75 18.98 -5.87
C GLY A 2 4.59 17.45 -5.96
N PRO A 3 4.54 16.74 -4.82
CA PRO A 3 4.46 15.27 -4.75
C PRO A 3 3.17 14.67 -5.35
N MET A 4 2.16 15.48 -5.67
CA MET A 4 0.99 15.07 -6.45
C MET A 4 1.34 14.78 -7.92
N ALA A 5 2.29 15.54 -8.48
CA ALA A 5 2.77 15.36 -9.86
C ALA A 5 3.60 14.08 -10.04
N GLU A 6 4.32 13.62 -9.00
CA GLU A 6 5.01 12.32 -9.03
C GLU A 6 4.02 11.14 -9.00
N ARG A 7 2.83 11.32 -8.43
CA ARG A 7 1.76 10.31 -8.44
C ARG A 7 1.01 10.26 -9.77
N GLU A 8 0.78 11.41 -10.41
CA GLU A 8 0.22 11.46 -11.78
C GLU A 8 1.15 10.76 -12.78
N SER A 9 2.47 10.92 -12.67
CA SER A 9 3.43 10.16 -13.48
C SER A 9 3.48 8.65 -13.19
N PHE A 10 2.94 8.19 -12.06
CA PHE A 10 2.76 6.77 -11.76
C PHE A 10 1.48 6.20 -12.38
N GLU A 11 0.48 7.05 -12.64
CA GLU A 11 -0.73 6.68 -13.39
C GLU A 11 -0.43 6.45 -14.87
N ASP A 12 0.57 7.12 -15.46
CA ASP A 12 1.00 6.88 -16.85
C ASP A 12 1.66 5.49 -17.05
N ASN A 13 2.17 4.85 -15.98
CA ASN A 13 2.69 3.46 -16.03
C ASN A 13 1.60 2.40 -15.80
N GLN A 14 0.31 2.77 -15.71
CA GLN A 14 -0.80 1.82 -15.55
C GLN A 14 -1.25 1.17 -16.87
N ASN A 15 -0.63 1.50 -18.01
CA ASN A 15 -1.02 0.99 -19.33
C ASN A 15 -0.11 -0.12 -19.89
N ASP A 16 0.81 -0.66 -19.10
CA ASP A 16 1.72 -1.72 -19.54
C ASP A 16 1.10 -3.11 -19.36
N GLY A 17 -0.09 -3.37 -19.90
CA GLY A 17 -0.63 -4.67 -20.35
C GLY A 17 -0.47 -5.93 -19.45
N ASN A 18 -0.01 -5.80 -18.22
CA ASN A 18 0.44 -6.87 -17.36
C ASN A 18 -0.23 -6.62 -16.01
N GLY A 19 -1.48 -7.07 -15.90
CA GLY A 19 -2.28 -7.05 -14.67
C GLY A 19 -1.72 -7.98 -13.58
N GLY A 20 -0.40 -7.98 -13.41
CA GLY A 20 0.32 -8.74 -12.40
C GLY A 20 0.42 -7.95 -11.10
N ILE A 21 0.35 -8.71 -10.01
CA ILE A 21 0.72 -8.47 -8.61
C ILE A 21 1.87 -7.46 -8.29
N GLY A 22 2.61 -6.93 -9.26
CA GLY A 22 3.75 -6.03 -9.06
C GLY A 22 3.43 -4.59 -8.64
N PHE A 23 2.19 -4.10 -8.82
CA PHE A 23 1.82 -2.73 -8.42
C PHE A 23 1.71 -2.55 -6.90
N LEU A 24 1.41 -3.62 -6.16
CA LEU A 24 1.29 -3.59 -4.70
C LEU A 24 2.62 -3.89 -3.98
N GLU A 25 3.69 -4.15 -4.73
CA GLU A 25 4.99 -4.47 -4.17
C GLU A 25 5.82 -3.21 -3.88
N VAL A 26 6.59 -3.27 -2.80
CA VAL A 26 7.60 -2.26 -2.51
C VAL A 26 8.94 -2.83 -2.94
N LYS A 27 9.55 -2.24 -3.98
CA LYS A 27 10.79 -2.75 -4.60
C LYS A 27 11.86 -3.06 -3.55
N GLY A 28 12.42 -4.28 -3.62
CA GLY A 28 13.49 -4.74 -2.72
C GLY A 28 13.04 -5.05 -1.29
N ARG A 29 11.73 -5.11 -1.02
CA ARG A 29 11.17 -5.37 0.31
C ARG A 29 10.34 -6.63 0.32
N ASP A 30 10.38 -7.33 1.44
CA ASP A 30 9.54 -8.50 1.70
C ASP A 30 8.05 -8.11 1.66
N PRO A 31 7.23 -8.66 0.73
CA PRO A 31 5.80 -8.39 0.64
C PRO A 31 5.02 -8.85 1.89
N ASP A 32 5.63 -9.73 2.70
CA ASP A 32 5.10 -10.09 4.00
C ASP A 32 5.30 -9.01 5.07
N ARG A 33 5.96 -7.91 4.75
CA ARG A 33 6.23 -6.80 5.68
C ARG A 33 5.79 -5.47 5.11
N TRP A 34 6.12 -5.22 3.85
CA TRP A 34 5.89 -3.96 3.16
C TRP A 34 5.00 -4.18 1.95
N ARG A 35 3.98 -3.35 1.79
CA ARG A 35 3.12 -3.38 0.62
C ARG A 35 2.72 -1.96 0.24
N ARG A 36 2.17 -1.81 -0.96
CA ARG A 36 1.37 -0.65 -1.33
C ARG A 36 -0.11 -1.01 -1.20
N ASP A 37 -0.91 -0.06 -0.73
CA ASP A 37 -2.36 -0.17 -0.84
C ASP A 37 -2.82 0.08 -2.30
N PRO A 38 -4.11 -0.11 -2.64
CA PRO A 38 -4.63 0.12 -3.99
C PRO A 38 -4.47 1.55 -4.52
N LEU A 39 -4.09 2.51 -3.67
CA LEU A 39 -3.82 3.91 -4.04
C LEU A 39 -2.31 4.20 -4.16
N GLY A 40 -1.47 3.18 -3.97
CA GLY A 40 -0.01 3.29 -4.07
C GLY A 40 0.69 3.70 -2.77
N ASN A 41 -0.03 3.88 -1.66
CA ASN A 41 0.56 4.27 -0.38
C ASN A 41 1.35 3.12 0.21
N ILE A 42 2.59 3.38 0.63
CA ILE A 42 3.39 2.39 1.35
C ILE A 42 2.81 2.19 2.75
N ILE A 43 2.56 0.94 3.11
CA ILE A 43 2.05 0.54 4.41
C ILE A 43 2.94 -0.56 5.00
N PHE A 44 2.97 -0.63 6.33
CA PHE A 44 3.77 -1.61 7.05
C PHE A 44 2.85 -2.59 7.80
N ARG A 45 3.05 -3.90 7.60
CA ARG A 45 2.15 -4.96 8.07
C ARG A 45 1.89 -4.91 9.59
N LYS A 46 2.85 -4.47 10.40
CA LYS A 46 2.70 -4.40 11.86
C LYS A 46 1.89 -3.20 12.36
N LEU A 47 1.68 -2.19 11.53
CA LEU A 47 1.01 -0.95 11.93
C LEU A 47 -0.47 -0.99 11.53
N VAL A 48 -1.27 -1.71 12.31
CA VAL A 48 -2.73 -1.83 12.11
C VAL A 48 -3.47 -0.91 13.09
N GLY A 49 -4.50 -0.19 12.64
CA GLY A 49 -5.42 0.54 13.54
C GLY A 49 -4.87 1.86 14.11
N CYS A 50 -3.66 2.27 13.73
CA CYS A 50 -3.04 3.52 14.17
C CYS A 50 -3.21 4.68 13.15
N PRO A 51 -3.06 5.95 13.56
CA PRO A 51 -3.26 7.11 12.67
C PRO A 51 -2.02 7.50 11.86
N GLY A 52 -0.91 6.76 11.97
CA GLY A 52 0.34 7.07 11.28
C GLY A 52 0.27 6.84 9.76
N CYS A 53 1.17 7.50 9.02
CA CYS A 53 1.20 7.44 7.55
C CYS A 53 1.51 6.05 6.96
N LEU A 54 2.15 5.16 7.74
CA LEU A 54 2.41 3.77 7.34
C LEU A 54 1.37 2.79 7.90
N CYS A 55 0.41 3.30 8.68
CA CYS A 55 -0.62 2.49 9.30
C CYS A 55 -1.73 2.17 8.29
N HIS A 56 -2.36 1.02 8.48
CA HIS A 56 -3.47 0.57 7.64
C HIS A 56 -4.62 0.02 8.47
N ASP A 57 -5.78 -0.05 7.83
CA ASP A 57 -6.97 -0.72 8.30
C ASP A 57 -7.44 -1.71 7.23
N TYR A 58 -8.28 -2.67 7.62
CA TYR A 58 -9.03 -3.51 6.69
C TYR A 58 -10.33 -2.79 6.32
N ASP A 59 -10.52 -2.53 5.03
CA ASP A 59 -11.65 -1.79 4.49
C ASP A 59 -12.50 -2.73 3.63
N HIS A 60 -13.82 -2.51 3.65
CA HIS A 60 -14.70 -3.09 2.64
C HIS A 60 -14.81 -2.13 1.45
N ILE A 61 -14.52 -2.59 0.23
CA ILE A 61 -14.68 -1.80 -1.01
C ILE A 61 -16.11 -1.23 -1.04
N VAL A 62 -17.11 -2.11 -0.94
CA VAL A 62 -18.49 -1.75 -0.64
C VAL A 62 -18.75 -1.95 0.85
N PRO A 63 -19.06 -0.90 1.64
CA PRO A 63 -19.29 -1.00 3.07
C PRO A 63 -20.39 -1.99 3.43
N PHE A 64 -20.24 -2.68 4.56
CA PHE A 64 -21.26 -3.62 5.06
C PHE A 64 -22.63 -2.97 5.24
N SER A 65 -22.67 -1.72 5.75
CA SER A 65 -23.89 -0.92 5.91
C SER A 65 -24.61 -0.58 4.59
N LYS A 66 -23.97 -0.85 3.44
CA LYS A 66 -24.50 -0.68 2.09
C LYS A 66 -24.73 -2.02 1.38
N GLY A 67 -24.73 -3.13 2.13
CA GLY A 67 -24.96 -4.47 1.60
C GLY A 67 -23.71 -5.20 1.12
N GLY A 68 -22.52 -4.62 1.31
CA GLY A 68 -21.27 -5.29 1.00
C GLY A 68 -20.99 -6.47 1.93
N LYS A 69 -20.56 -7.61 1.38
CA LYS A 69 -20.26 -8.81 2.17
C LYS A 69 -18.81 -8.80 2.66
N SER A 70 -18.52 -9.45 3.77
CA SER A 70 -17.15 -9.65 4.27
C SER A 70 -16.48 -10.83 3.54
N THR A 71 -16.24 -10.69 2.24
CA THR A 71 -15.50 -11.67 1.43
C THR A 71 -14.14 -11.10 1.05
N LEU A 72 -13.20 -11.97 0.66
CA LEU A 72 -11.85 -11.53 0.26
C LEU A 72 -11.88 -10.56 -0.92
N GLU A 73 -12.84 -10.73 -1.83
CA GLU A 73 -12.99 -9.89 -3.03
C GLU A 73 -13.54 -8.50 -2.72
N ASN A 74 -14.26 -8.34 -1.61
CA ASN A 74 -14.79 -7.06 -1.16
C ASN A 74 -13.95 -6.44 -0.03
N CYS A 75 -12.88 -7.10 0.41
CA CYS A 75 -12.00 -6.59 1.44
C CYS A 75 -10.68 -6.14 0.83
N GLN A 76 -10.22 -4.96 1.20
CA GLN A 76 -8.94 -4.41 0.80
C GLN A 76 -8.18 -3.90 2.01
N VAL A 77 -6.86 -3.82 1.90
CA VAL A 77 -6.04 -3.11 2.86
C VAL A 77 -5.89 -1.68 2.38
N LEU A 78 -6.17 -0.71 3.24
CA LEU A 78 -6.14 0.70 2.89
C LEU A 78 -5.43 1.50 3.99
N GLN A 79 -4.63 2.50 3.61
CA GLN A 79 -3.98 3.37 4.60
C GLN A 79 -5.03 3.96 5.55
N ALA A 80 -4.74 3.92 6.86
CA ALA A 80 -5.75 4.16 7.91
C ALA A 80 -6.43 5.54 7.78
N THR A 81 -5.68 6.57 7.39
CA THR A 81 -6.23 7.92 7.18
C THR A 81 -7.19 7.96 5.99
N VAL A 82 -6.90 7.24 4.91
CA VAL A 82 -7.77 7.12 3.74
C VAL A 82 -9.02 6.33 4.10
N ASN A 83 -8.86 5.18 4.76
CA ASN A 83 -9.97 4.34 5.21
C ASN A 83 -10.96 5.13 6.07
N ARG A 84 -10.46 5.85 7.08
CA ARG A 84 -11.29 6.68 7.96
C ARG A 84 -11.96 7.83 7.22
N SER A 85 -11.31 8.39 6.21
CA SER A 85 -11.88 9.44 5.36
C SER A 85 -12.97 8.91 4.41
N LYS A 86 -12.81 7.68 3.90
CA LYS A 86 -13.80 6.96 3.08
C LYS A 86 -15.04 6.63 3.89
N GLY A 87 -14.87 6.02 5.06
CA GLY A 87 -15.99 5.63 5.93
C GLY A 87 -16.99 4.71 5.21
N ASN A 88 -18.28 5.04 5.29
CA ASN A 88 -19.37 4.26 4.68
C ASN A 88 -19.82 4.77 3.29
N LYS A 89 -19.00 5.58 2.61
CA LYS A 89 -19.29 6.12 1.28
C LYS A 89 -18.96 5.08 0.20
N ILE A 90 -19.76 5.07 -0.87
CA ILE A 90 -19.64 4.12 -2.00
C ILE A 90 -19.16 4.75 -3.30
N GLU A 91 -19.30 6.07 -3.46
CA GLU A 91 -18.99 6.81 -4.69
C GLU A 91 -17.85 7.82 -4.47
N VAL A 92 -16.79 7.41 -3.76
CA VAL A 92 -15.61 8.26 -3.59
C VAL A 92 -14.63 7.94 -4.71
N SER A 93 -14.28 8.95 -5.50
CA SER A 93 -13.35 8.75 -6.62
C SER A 93 -11.95 8.37 -6.12
N LYS A 94 -11.20 7.61 -6.92
CA LYS A 94 -9.79 7.27 -6.63
C LYS A 94 -8.95 8.53 -6.39
N SER A 95 -9.14 9.57 -7.20
CA SER A 95 -8.44 10.86 -7.07
C SER A 95 -8.70 11.53 -5.73
N GLU A 96 -9.95 11.52 -5.25
CA GLU A 96 -10.31 12.07 -3.94
C GLU A 96 -9.63 11.28 -2.82
N LEU A 97 -9.63 9.95 -2.89
CA LEU A 97 -8.96 9.11 -1.91
C LEU A 97 -7.43 9.30 -1.90
N ILE A 98 -6.81 9.48 -3.07
CA ILE A 98 -5.38 9.81 -3.19
C ILE A 98 -5.08 11.14 -2.48
N HIS A 99 -5.95 12.15 -2.63
CA HIS A 99 -5.80 13.43 -1.92
C HIS A 99 -5.96 13.30 -0.40
N LYS A 100 -6.69 12.29 0.10
CA LYS A 100 -6.81 11.99 1.54
C LYS A 100 -5.66 11.13 2.09
N SER A 101 -4.74 10.69 1.22
CA SER A 101 -3.61 9.86 1.63
C SER A 101 -2.59 10.67 2.43
N ALA A 102 -2.19 10.16 3.59
CA ALA A 102 -1.08 10.67 4.36
C ALA A 102 0.23 10.32 3.65
N TYR A 103 1.09 11.31 3.44
CA TYR A 103 2.39 11.10 2.83
C TYR A 103 3.49 11.11 3.89
N CYS A 104 4.38 10.12 3.81
CA CYS A 104 5.67 10.18 4.47
C CYS A 104 6.75 9.69 3.53
N ARG A 105 7.84 10.46 3.47
CA ARG A 105 9.05 10.06 2.76
C ARG A 105 9.83 9.14 3.69
N VAL A 106 9.90 7.86 3.32
CA VAL A 106 10.57 6.83 4.11
C VAL A 106 11.75 6.30 3.29
N SER A 107 12.96 6.48 3.79
CA SER A 107 14.16 5.98 3.13
C SER A 107 14.32 4.47 3.31
N GLY A 108 15.26 3.87 2.57
CA GLY A 108 15.65 2.49 2.78
C GLY A 108 16.07 2.20 4.22
N ARG A 109 16.81 3.12 4.84
CA ARG A 109 17.29 3.00 6.21
C ARG A 109 16.15 3.08 7.22
N ASP A 110 15.17 3.97 7.01
CA ASP A 110 14.02 4.10 7.91
C ASP A 110 13.16 2.83 7.89
N MET A 111 12.95 2.26 6.70
CA MET A 111 12.26 0.98 6.57
C MET A 111 13.02 -0.16 7.28
N ASP A 112 14.36 -0.19 7.19
CA ASP A 112 15.17 -1.18 7.90
C ASP A 112 15.03 -1.07 9.42
N LEU A 113 15.06 0.17 9.93
CA LEU A 113 14.89 0.43 11.35
C LEU A 113 13.51 -0.01 11.85
N LEU A 114 12.46 0.24 11.08
CA LEU A 114 11.09 -0.21 11.40
C LEU A 114 10.98 -1.74 11.38
N GLU A 115 11.63 -2.41 10.42
CA GLU A 115 11.69 -3.87 10.38
C GLU A 115 12.45 -4.44 11.59
N LEU A 116 13.62 -3.90 11.92
CA LEU A 116 14.39 -4.31 13.10
C LEU A 116 13.58 -4.12 14.38
N ALA A 117 12.93 -2.97 14.55
CA ALA A 117 12.13 -2.68 15.73
C ALA A 117 10.92 -3.61 15.87
N ALA A 118 10.26 -3.97 14.76
CA ALA A 118 9.02 -4.73 14.81
C ALA A 118 9.19 -6.27 14.68
N TYR A 119 10.30 -6.72 14.09
CA TYR A 119 10.56 -8.14 13.80
C TYR A 119 11.92 -8.65 14.29
N GLY A 120 12.83 -7.77 14.73
CA GLY A 120 14.17 -8.15 15.19
C GLY A 120 15.19 -8.43 14.06
N ASN A 121 14.79 -8.30 12.79
CA ASN A 121 15.64 -8.49 11.62
C ASN A 121 15.10 -7.74 10.39
N VAL A 122 15.91 -7.65 9.34
CA VAL A 122 15.52 -7.10 8.03
C VAL A 122 15.42 -8.23 7.01
N ARG A 123 14.36 -8.24 6.19
CA ARG A 123 14.20 -9.19 5.07
C ARG A 123 14.07 -8.43 3.76
N ARG A 124 14.93 -8.75 2.80
CA ARG A 124 14.79 -8.30 1.42
C ARG A 124 13.93 -9.28 0.64
N ALA A 125 13.20 -8.79 -0.35
CA ALA A 125 12.65 -9.66 -1.38
C ALA A 125 13.82 -10.45 -1.98
N GLN A 126 13.65 -11.76 -2.20
CA GLN A 126 14.65 -12.53 -2.93
C GLN A 126 14.79 -11.90 -4.31
N ASP A 127 16.02 -11.54 -4.69
CA ASP A 127 16.29 -11.27 -6.08
C ASP A 127 15.95 -12.55 -6.84
N SER A 128 15.04 -12.49 -7.80
CA SER A 128 14.82 -13.53 -8.80
C SER A 128 16.00 -13.66 -9.77
N GLY A 129 17.22 -13.33 -9.30
CA GLY A 129 18.47 -13.50 -10.01
C GLY A 129 18.76 -14.97 -10.19
N GLY A 130 18.36 -15.49 -11.35
CA GLY A 130 18.80 -16.78 -11.85
C GLY A 130 20.32 -16.90 -11.73
N CYS A 131 20.77 -18.00 -11.13
CA CYS A 131 22.16 -18.38 -11.09
C CYS A 131 22.68 -18.50 -12.53
N ASN A 132 23.55 -17.60 -12.97
CA ASN A 132 24.37 -17.85 -14.16
C ASN A 132 25.54 -18.73 -13.73
N ILE A 133 25.41 -20.02 -14.01
CA ILE A 133 26.50 -20.99 -13.91
C ILE A 133 27.48 -20.63 -15.04
N GLN A 134 28.72 -20.29 -14.68
CA GLN A 134 29.86 -20.20 -15.60
C GLN A 134 30.39 -21.59 -15.93
#